data_AF-A0A1S6FMT0-F1
#
_entry.id   AF-A0A1S6FMT0-F1
#
_cell.length_a   1.000
_cell.length_b   1.000
_cell.length_c   1.000
_cell.angle_alpha   90.00
_cell.angle_beta   90.00
_cell.angle_gamma   90.00
#
_symmetry.space_group_name_H-M   'P 1'
#
loop_
_entity.id
_entity.type
_entity.pdbx_description
1 polymer ?
#
loop_
_entity_poly.entity_id
_entity_poly.type
_entity_poly.pdbx_seq_one_letter_code
_entity_poly.pdbx_strand_id
1 'polypeptide(L)'
;MARLKFIQELKSLAHFRLDDDVAGTQAPANTPYLLEDLDSWAGKPVFNQAQVIDQLDMGAKIQGQTISYGFLDGTSGNTGGEYAGFSPLSETQKATTRDSMKLWDDLIAARFVEKNGSSADIVLGNTTTGPAQAWAYYPTEDGDPSTPQSSIWIADPDVNWTNEWVSYGGYGQSTMVHEIGHSLGLSHPGDYNFGADEDGDGVADPIRYGSDAEYAQDSQEYTIMSYFLNWETGSQAFDPSLLVPTNPQTPLLHDILTVQAKYGADPTTRAGSTVYFANSTAGNAVYDLEHNPFPYLSVYDAGGIDTFDFSTASTGVFLDLRPGAFSSASSGYLSLDEAAAAMAAYNALKPEGSPTTEWNPDFYNSWTSYLTSNGAGRVEGDTGVAGVTATLHRNISIAYNTVIENAIGGAARDYLVGNDVANLLKGNGGDDVLNGLGGNDLLWGGAGADEFRFFADSGIDTILDFRSGTDKIDLSEIDANTFAEGDQAFTFIGRGTFSHTAGELLSYSILGARFLAGDSDGDGLADFVIGIGGSSILQSDLFL
;
A
#
# COMPACT_ATOMS: atom_id res chain seq x y z
N MET A 1 -27.38 -2.73 -18.82
CA MET A 1 -28.18 -3.79 -18.15
C MET A 1 -27.32 -4.88 -17.51
N ALA A 2 -26.25 -5.38 -18.16
CA ALA A 2 -25.33 -6.38 -17.56
C ALA A 2 -24.59 -5.88 -16.30
N ARG A 3 -24.08 -4.63 -16.30
CA ARG A 3 -23.40 -3.99 -15.15
C ARG A 3 -24.27 -3.87 -13.89
N LEU A 4 -25.57 -3.63 -14.04
CA LEU A 4 -26.51 -3.49 -12.92
C LEU A 4 -26.87 -4.86 -12.32
N LYS A 5 -26.97 -5.89 -13.18
CA LYS A 5 -27.18 -7.29 -12.77
C LYS A 5 -25.96 -7.84 -12.02
N PHE A 6 -24.76 -7.52 -12.48
CA PHE A 6 -23.48 -7.88 -11.86
C PHE A 6 -23.31 -7.27 -10.45
N ILE A 7 -23.65 -5.99 -10.26
CA ILE A 7 -23.64 -5.34 -8.94
C ILE A 7 -24.73 -5.94 -8.01
N GLN A 8 -25.90 -6.30 -8.53
CA GLN A 8 -26.95 -6.94 -7.75
C GLN A 8 -26.62 -8.38 -7.34
N GLU A 9 -25.92 -9.14 -8.18
CA GLU A 9 -25.48 -10.51 -7.87
C GLU A 9 -24.34 -10.50 -6.83
N LEU A 10 -23.38 -9.56 -6.92
CA LEU A 10 -22.34 -9.36 -5.89
C LEU A 10 -22.92 -8.98 -4.51
N LYS A 11 -23.94 -8.10 -4.48
CA LYS A 11 -24.68 -7.74 -3.26
C LYS A 11 -25.42 -8.91 -2.62
N SER A 12 -25.77 -9.94 -3.40
CA SER A 12 -26.48 -11.12 -2.89
C SER A 12 -25.56 -12.24 -2.38
N LEU A 13 -24.29 -12.22 -2.76
CA LEU A 13 -23.28 -13.22 -2.40
C LEU A 13 -22.44 -12.81 -1.18
N ALA A 14 -22.15 -11.51 -1.03
CA ALA A 14 -21.45 -10.96 0.13
C ALA A 14 -22.44 -10.71 1.29
N HIS A 15 -22.69 -11.71 2.12
CA HIS A 15 -23.42 -11.55 3.39
C HIS A 15 -22.54 -10.85 4.45
N PHE A 16 -22.14 -9.62 4.16
CA PHE A 16 -21.77 -8.67 5.19
C PHE A 16 -23.01 -7.84 5.51
N ARG A 17 -23.31 -7.65 6.80
CA ARG A 17 -23.97 -6.42 7.23
C ARG A 17 -22.99 -5.28 6.95
N LEU A 18 -22.90 -4.88 5.69
CA LEU A 18 -22.88 -3.46 5.41
C LEU A 18 -24.24 -3.00 5.91
N ASP A 19 -24.29 -2.04 6.84
CA ASP A 19 -25.53 -1.32 7.07
C ASP A 19 -26.12 -0.97 5.71
N ASP A 20 -27.44 -1.15 5.58
CA ASP A 20 -28.21 -1.12 4.32
C ASP A 20 -28.06 0.18 3.48
N ASP A 21 -27.20 1.10 3.88
CA ASP A 21 -26.90 2.40 3.25
C ASP A 21 -25.57 2.48 2.47
N VAL A 22 -24.66 1.50 2.50
CA VAL A 22 -23.42 1.53 1.65
C VAL A 22 -23.70 1.09 0.19
N ALA A 23 -24.97 0.80 -0.10
CA ALA A 23 -25.46 0.42 -1.42
C ALA A 23 -25.56 1.62 -2.40
N GLY A 24 -24.60 2.56 -2.46
CA GLY A 24 -24.78 3.75 -3.29
C GLY A 24 -23.55 4.56 -3.70
N THR A 25 -22.42 4.50 -3.01
CA THR A 25 -21.26 5.33 -3.35
C THR A 25 -20.26 4.51 -4.17
N GLN A 26 -20.30 4.70 -5.50
CA GLN A 26 -19.06 4.53 -6.25
C GLN A 26 -18.01 5.44 -5.61
N ALA A 27 -16.76 4.98 -5.51
CA ALA A 27 -15.65 5.87 -5.22
C ALA A 27 -15.83 7.15 -6.06
N PRO A 28 -15.78 8.34 -5.45
CA PRO A 28 -16.07 9.57 -6.17
C PRO A 28 -15.17 9.65 -7.41
N ALA A 29 -15.79 9.88 -8.57
CA ALA A 29 -15.06 10.13 -9.79
C ALA A 29 -14.10 11.31 -9.54
N ASN A 30 -12.82 11.13 -9.85
CA ASN A 30 -11.74 12.10 -9.64
C ASN A 30 -11.30 12.26 -8.17
N THR A 31 -10.99 11.17 -7.48
CA THR A 31 -10.22 11.24 -6.24
C THR A 31 -8.76 11.55 -6.60
N PRO A 32 -8.14 12.61 -6.07
CA PRO A 32 -6.72 12.91 -6.31
C PRO A 32 -5.84 11.72 -5.92
N TYR A 33 -4.68 11.60 -6.56
CA TYR A 33 -3.73 10.51 -6.27
C TYR A 33 -3.19 10.58 -4.84
N LEU A 34 -2.67 11.74 -4.42
CA LEU A 34 -2.24 11.99 -3.05
C LEU A 34 -3.13 13.06 -2.42
N LEU A 35 -3.75 12.74 -1.28
CA LEU A 35 -4.51 13.74 -0.53
C LEU A 35 -3.63 14.82 0.09
N GLU A 36 -2.36 14.50 0.37
CA GLU A 36 -1.38 15.41 0.98
C GLU A 36 -1.12 16.68 0.14
N ASP A 37 -1.43 16.64 -1.15
CA ASP A 37 -1.32 17.79 -2.05
C ASP A 37 -2.53 18.74 -2.00
N LEU A 38 -3.56 18.40 -1.21
CA LEU A 38 -4.79 19.17 -1.08
C LEU A 38 -4.91 19.84 0.30
N ASP A 39 -5.67 20.93 0.36
CA ASP A 39 -6.07 21.54 1.63
C ASP A 39 -7.19 20.76 2.33
N SER A 40 -8.07 20.10 1.56
CA SER A 40 -9.26 19.41 2.07
C SER A 40 -9.79 18.35 1.10
N TRP A 41 -10.45 17.34 1.64
CA TRP A 41 -11.15 16.30 0.90
C TRP A 41 -12.45 15.91 1.59
N ALA A 42 -13.52 15.67 0.82
CA ALA A 42 -14.84 15.30 1.34
C ALA A 42 -15.37 16.22 2.47
N GLY A 43 -15.00 17.51 2.44
CA GLY A 43 -15.40 18.49 3.47
C GLY A 43 -14.57 18.45 4.76
N LYS A 44 -13.48 17.67 4.79
CA LYS A 44 -12.57 17.51 5.92
C LYS A 44 -11.19 18.10 5.60
N PRO A 45 -10.48 18.64 6.59
CA PRO A 45 -9.10 19.09 6.39
C PRO A 45 -8.20 17.90 6.06
N VAL A 46 -7.20 18.14 5.21
CA VAL A 46 -6.06 17.22 5.06
C VAL A 46 -5.05 17.56 6.14
N PHE A 47 -4.60 16.57 6.89
CA PHE A 47 -3.62 16.75 7.96
C PHE A 47 -2.21 16.57 7.43
N ASN A 48 -1.28 17.40 7.89
CA ASN A 48 0.15 17.14 7.72
C ASN A 48 0.64 16.10 8.73
N GLN A 49 1.87 15.62 8.57
CA GLN A 49 2.46 14.57 9.43
C GLN A 49 2.43 14.90 10.93
N ALA A 50 2.67 16.14 11.33
CA ALA A 50 2.64 16.52 12.75
C ALA A 50 1.22 16.44 13.32
N GLN A 51 0.22 16.89 12.55
CA GLN A 51 -1.19 16.78 12.95
C GLN A 51 -1.64 15.31 13.02
N VAL A 52 -1.20 14.47 12.08
CA VAL A 52 -1.46 13.02 12.13
C VAL A 52 -0.87 12.38 13.39
N ILE A 53 0.39 12.71 13.73
CA ILE A 53 1.03 12.20 14.95
C ILE A 53 0.25 12.65 16.20
N ASP A 54 -0.08 13.94 16.29
CA ASP A 54 -0.84 14.48 17.44
C ASP A 54 -2.24 13.84 17.57
N GLN A 55 -2.84 13.43 16.45
CA GLN A 55 -4.16 12.80 16.41
C GLN A 55 -4.12 11.32 16.82
N LEU A 56 -3.08 10.58 16.40
CA LEU A 56 -2.96 9.14 16.64
C LEU A 56 -2.20 8.80 17.94
N ASP A 57 -1.31 9.66 18.41
CA ASP A 57 -0.56 9.43 19.64
C ASP A 57 -1.37 9.85 20.87
N MET A 58 -1.78 8.86 21.65
CA MET A 58 -2.53 9.10 22.88
C MET A 58 -1.69 9.62 24.07
N GLY A 59 -0.37 9.74 23.90
CA GLY A 59 0.58 10.20 24.90
C GLY A 59 1.30 9.08 25.66
N ALA A 60 0.58 8.21 26.38
CA ALA A 60 1.18 7.17 27.22
C ALA A 60 1.89 6.07 26.40
N LYS A 61 2.95 5.45 26.93
CA LYS A 61 3.69 4.39 26.23
C LYS A 61 4.24 3.31 27.16
N ILE A 62 4.50 2.12 26.62
CA ILE A 62 5.24 1.08 27.34
C ILE A 62 6.69 1.53 27.50
N GLN A 63 7.20 1.50 28.74
CA GLN A 63 8.52 2.03 29.06
C GLN A 63 9.62 0.97 28.89
N GLY A 64 10.80 1.41 28.43
CA GLY A 64 11.99 0.57 28.29
C GLY A 64 12.32 0.20 26.84
N GLN A 65 13.40 -0.58 26.67
CA GLN A 65 13.88 -1.04 25.36
C GLN A 65 13.41 -2.47 25.02
N THR A 66 12.66 -3.09 25.92
CA THR A 66 12.10 -4.43 25.72
C THR A 66 10.64 -4.38 26.09
N ILE A 67 9.78 -4.74 25.14
CA ILE A 67 8.34 -4.89 25.32
C ILE A 67 8.09 -6.38 25.38
N SER A 68 7.69 -6.89 26.54
CA SER A 68 7.35 -8.30 26.67
C SER A 68 5.89 -8.56 26.39
N TYR A 69 5.60 -9.65 25.68
CA TYR A 69 4.24 -10.13 25.46
C TYR A 69 4.07 -11.57 25.93
N GLY A 70 2.85 -11.96 26.29
CA GLY A 70 2.55 -13.30 26.77
C GLY A 70 1.10 -13.70 26.59
N PHE A 71 0.85 -15.00 26.65
CA PHE A 71 -0.48 -15.58 26.48
C PHE A 71 -1.03 -16.01 27.84
N LEU A 72 -2.26 -15.60 28.14
CA LEU A 72 -2.97 -16.05 29.32
C LEU A 72 -3.30 -17.55 29.20
N ASP A 73 -3.02 -18.31 30.26
CA ASP A 73 -3.27 -19.75 30.37
C ASP A 73 -4.37 -20.09 31.41
N GLY A 74 -4.87 -19.08 32.12
CA GLY A 74 -5.91 -19.21 33.13
C GLY A 74 -6.29 -17.86 33.76
N THR A 75 -7.28 -17.89 34.63
CA THR A 75 -7.85 -16.69 35.28
C THR A 75 -7.30 -16.42 36.69
N SER A 76 -6.29 -17.18 37.13
CA SER A 76 -5.87 -17.25 38.54
C SER A 76 -5.49 -15.88 39.11
N GLY A 77 -6.31 -15.36 40.03
CA GLY A 77 -6.06 -14.12 40.75
C GLY A 77 -6.59 -12.85 40.09
N ASN A 78 -7.18 -12.95 38.88
CA ASN A 78 -7.72 -11.80 38.16
C ASN A 78 -9.24 -11.67 38.31
N THR A 79 -9.72 -10.42 38.28
CA THR A 79 -11.15 -10.06 38.40
C THR A 79 -11.51 -9.08 37.29
N GLY A 80 -12.60 -9.31 36.55
CA GLY A 80 -13.04 -8.49 35.42
C GLY A 80 -14.11 -9.21 34.59
N GLY A 81 -14.80 -8.49 33.69
CA GLY A 81 -15.90 -9.05 32.89
C GLY A 81 -15.41 -10.08 31.87
N GLU A 82 -14.22 -9.87 31.31
CA GLU A 82 -13.59 -10.69 30.29
C GLU A 82 -13.17 -12.06 30.83
N TYR A 83 -12.68 -12.10 32.08
CA TYR A 83 -12.24 -13.33 32.74
C TYR A 83 -13.39 -14.31 32.99
N ALA A 84 -14.65 -13.85 33.02
CA ALA A 84 -15.81 -14.73 33.16
C ALA A 84 -16.00 -15.65 31.94
N GLY A 85 -15.71 -15.13 30.75
CA GLY A 85 -15.80 -15.83 29.47
C GLY A 85 -14.46 -16.30 28.92
N PHE A 86 -13.39 -16.24 29.71
CA PHE A 86 -12.02 -16.49 29.25
C PHE A 86 -11.82 -17.86 28.61
N SER A 87 -11.08 -17.86 27.50
CA SER A 87 -10.45 -19.04 26.93
C SER A 87 -9.01 -18.70 26.50
N PRO A 88 -8.08 -19.67 26.54
CA PRO A 88 -6.73 -19.44 26.03
C PRO A 88 -6.75 -19.31 24.50
N LEU A 89 -5.83 -18.52 23.95
CA LEU A 89 -5.62 -18.47 22.50
C LEU A 89 -5.24 -19.86 21.97
N SER A 90 -5.76 -20.20 20.79
CA SER A 90 -5.33 -21.39 20.05
C SER A 90 -3.87 -21.27 19.60
N GLU A 91 -3.21 -22.38 19.25
CA GLU A 91 -1.84 -22.32 18.74
C GLU A 91 -1.73 -21.51 17.43
N THR A 92 -2.77 -21.54 16.60
CA THR A 92 -2.88 -20.70 15.40
C THR A 92 -2.92 -19.22 15.78
N GLN A 93 -3.78 -18.82 16.72
CA GLN A 93 -3.85 -17.43 17.18
C GLN A 93 -2.52 -16.97 17.82
N LYS A 94 -1.84 -17.84 18.57
CA LYS A 94 -0.51 -17.54 19.13
C LYS A 94 0.53 -17.34 18.03
N ALA A 95 0.54 -18.18 16.99
CA ALA A 95 1.43 -18.01 15.85
C ALA A 95 1.18 -16.68 15.13
N THR A 96 -0.09 -16.37 14.82
CA THR A 96 -0.47 -15.08 14.23
C THR A 96 -0.07 -13.91 15.12
N THR A 97 -0.24 -14.02 16.44
CA THR A 97 0.20 -12.97 17.38
C THR A 97 1.70 -12.73 17.25
N ARG A 98 2.53 -13.79 17.20
CA ARG A 98 3.99 -13.64 17.06
C ARG A 98 4.36 -12.93 15.75
N ASP A 99 3.69 -13.29 14.65
CA ASP A 99 3.90 -12.65 13.36
C ASP A 99 3.48 -11.17 13.40
N SER A 100 2.32 -10.86 13.99
CA SER A 100 1.86 -9.48 14.17
C SER A 100 2.76 -8.65 15.09
N MET A 101 3.30 -9.24 16.17
CA MET A 101 4.27 -8.58 17.04
C MET A 101 5.56 -8.26 16.28
N LYS A 102 6.02 -9.16 15.41
CA LYS A 102 7.19 -8.92 14.55
C LYS A 102 6.97 -7.73 13.60
N LEU A 103 5.76 -7.54 13.08
CA LEU A 103 5.45 -6.39 12.23
C LEU A 103 5.66 -5.06 12.96
N TRP A 104 5.33 -4.98 14.24
CA TRP A 104 5.58 -3.78 15.06
C TRP A 104 7.04 -3.70 15.53
N ASP A 105 7.67 -4.82 15.88
CA ASP A 105 9.10 -4.92 16.26
C ASP A 105 10.03 -4.42 15.14
N ASP A 106 9.68 -4.70 13.89
CA ASP A 106 10.43 -4.25 12.71
C ASP A 106 10.38 -2.71 12.56
N LEU A 107 9.46 -1.99 13.20
CA LEU A 107 9.29 -0.55 12.98
C LEU A 107 10.03 0.31 14.00
N ILE A 108 10.23 -0.21 15.22
CA ILE A 108 10.65 0.58 16.37
C ILE A 108 11.92 0.06 17.03
N ALA A 109 12.68 0.95 17.65
CA ALA A 109 13.93 0.58 18.33
C ALA A 109 13.74 -0.36 19.55
N ALA A 110 12.52 -0.43 20.10
CA ALA A 110 12.19 -1.34 21.21
C ALA A 110 12.05 -2.78 20.71
N ARG A 111 12.43 -3.77 21.52
CA ARG A 111 12.39 -5.18 21.14
C ARG A 111 11.26 -5.97 21.79
N PHE A 112 10.48 -6.67 20.96
CA PHE A 112 9.43 -7.56 21.42
C PHE A 112 10.00 -8.91 21.88
N VAL A 113 9.64 -9.33 23.09
CA VAL A 113 10.10 -10.60 23.67
C VAL A 113 8.94 -11.38 24.26
N GLU A 114 8.67 -12.57 23.72
CA GLU A 114 7.69 -13.47 24.30
C GLU A 114 8.15 -13.96 25.68
N LYS A 115 7.25 -13.90 26.66
CA LYS A 115 7.42 -14.47 28.00
C LYS A 115 6.25 -15.39 28.34
N ASN A 116 6.53 -16.43 29.11
CA ASN A 116 5.50 -17.31 29.63
C ASN A 116 4.78 -16.64 30.83
N GLY A 117 3.44 -16.67 30.80
CA GLY A 117 2.58 -16.26 31.91
C GLY A 117 2.15 -14.79 31.88
N SER A 118 1.37 -14.39 32.89
CA SER A 118 0.63 -13.11 32.95
C SER A 118 1.44 -11.89 33.42
N SER A 119 2.78 -11.96 33.41
CA SER A 119 3.67 -10.89 33.89
C SER A 119 4.35 -10.09 32.77
N ALA A 120 3.87 -10.27 31.53
CA ALA A 120 4.33 -9.52 30.37
C ALA A 120 3.68 -8.12 30.35
N ASP A 121 4.27 -7.20 29.59
CA ASP A 121 3.74 -5.85 29.40
C ASP A 121 2.42 -5.91 28.60
N ILE A 122 2.37 -6.79 27.60
CA ILE A 122 1.17 -7.11 26.82
C ILE A 122 0.74 -8.54 27.17
N VAL A 123 -0.50 -8.72 27.59
CA VAL A 123 -1.09 -10.06 27.80
C VAL A 123 -2.32 -10.24 26.94
N LEU A 124 -2.45 -11.43 26.33
CA LEU A 124 -3.52 -11.74 25.39
C LEU A 124 -4.41 -12.89 25.88
N GLY A 125 -5.71 -12.76 25.69
CA GLY A 125 -6.71 -13.79 25.99
C GLY A 125 -7.93 -13.70 25.07
N ASN A 126 -8.59 -14.84 24.85
CA ASN A 126 -9.92 -14.85 24.24
C ASN A 126 -10.97 -14.68 25.34
N THR A 127 -12.15 -14.19 24.96
CA THR A 127 -13.30 -14.12 25.86
C THR A 127 -14.62 -14.24 25.12
N THR A 128 -15.58 -14.93 25.73
CA THR A 128 -16.97 -15.01 25.27
C THR A 128 -17.88 -13.94 25.87
N THR A 129 -17.38 -13.16 26.84
CA THR A 129 -18.13 -12.13 27.58
C THR A 129 -17.57 -10.71 27.37
N GLY A 130 -16.58 -10.56 26.48
CA GLY A 130 -15.94 -9.29 26.17
C GLY A 130 -16.41 -8.68 24.84
N PRO A 131 -15.49 -8.15 24.01
CA PRO A 131 -15.82 -7.37 22.83
C PRO A 131 -16.58 -8.17 21.76
N ALA A 132 -17.23 -7.46 20.83
CA ALA A 132 -17.81 -8.08 19.64
C ALA A 132 -16.74 -8.59 18.66
N GLN A 133 -15.60 -7.91 18.57
CA GLN A 133 -14.46 -8.26 17.73
C GLN A 133 -13.19 -8.45 18.58
N ALA A 134 -12.66 -7.35 19.11
CA ALA A 134 -11.57 -7.28 20.06
C ALA A 134 -11.57 -5.90 20.76
N TRP A 135 -10.77 -5.76 21.81
CA TRP A 135 -10.32 -4.48 22.33
C TRP A 135 -8.95 -4.64 22.98
N ALA A 136 -8.27 -3.52 23.16
CA ALA A 136 -7.04 -3.43 23.91
C ALA A 136 -7.13 -2.29 24.92
N TYR A 137 -6.48 -2.51 26.06
CA TYR A 137 -6.21 -1.43 26.99
C TYR A 137 -4.99 -0.66 26.51
N TYR A 138 -5.05 0.64 26.64
CA TYR A 138 -3.91 1.50 26.38
C TYR A 138 -2.81 1.34 27.45
N PRO A 139 -1.56 1.69 27.14
CA PRO A 139 -0.52 1.83 28.17
C PRO A 139 -0.92 2.93 29.15
N THR A 140 -0.50 2.79 30.42
CA THR A 140 -0.77 3.79 31.45
C THR A 140 0.50 4.17 32.22
N GLU A 141 0.55 5.41 32.70
CA GLU A 141 1.67 5.93 33.51
C GLU A 141 1.20 6.37 34.92
N ASP A 142 0.01 5.95 35.33
CA ASP A 142 -0.60 6.32 36.61
C ASP A 142 0.10 5.66 37.83
N GLY A 143 0.91 4.63 37.57
CA GLY A 143 1.63 3.86 38.59
C GLY A 143 0.72 2.93 39.41
N ASP A 144 -0.54 2.74 39.01
CA ASP A 144 -1.47 1.83 39.65
C ASP A 144 -1.37 0.44 39.00
N PRO A 145 -0.85 -0.58 39.71
CA PRO A 145 -0.73 -1.92 39.16
C PRO A 145 -2.10 -2.62 38.98
N SER A 146 -3.20 -2.00 39.41
CA SER A 146 -4.56 -2.50 39.20
C SER A 146 -5.25 -1.94 37.96
N THR A 147 -4.71 -0.88 37.35
CA THR A 147 -5.21 -0.35 36.08
C THR A 147 -4.84 -1.34 34.96
N PRO A 148 -5.82 -1.92 34.24
CA PRO A 148 -5.53 -2.74 33.08
C PRO A 148 -4.79 -1.89 32.04
N GLN A 149 -3.65 -2.40 31.59
CA GLN A 149 -2.81 -1.70 30.62
C GLN A 149 -2.33 -2.68 29.57
N SER A 150 -2.29 -2.21 28.31
CA SER A 150 -1.70 -2.90 27.16
C SER A 150 -2.17 -4.35 26.94
N SER A 151 -3.26 -4.77 27.59
CA SER A 151 -3.79 -6.14 27.52
C SER A 151 -4.81 -6.22 26.40
N ILE A 152 -4.76 -7.30 25.62
CA ILE A 152 -5.61 -7.50 24.45
C ILE A 152 -6.61 -8.62 24.74
N TRP A 153 -7.88 -8.33 24.46
CA TRP A 153 -8.97 -9.29 24.56
C TRP A 153 -9.64 -9.47 23.21
N ILE A 154 -9.74 -10.71 22.78
CA ILE A 154 -10.29 -11.08 21.48
C ILE A 154 -11.59 -11.82 21.71
N ALA A 155 -12.62 -11.51 20.93
CA ALA A 155 -13.84 -12.30 20.95
C ALA A 155 -13.49 -13.75 20.57
N ASP A 156 -13.88 -14.72 21.41
CA ASP A 156 -13.66 -16.13 21.12
C ASP A 156 -14.21 -16.47 19.71
N PRO A 157 -13.52 -17.26 18.88
CA PRO A 157 -14.01 -17.65 17.57
C PRO A 157 -15.41 -18.27 17.54
N ASP A 158 -15.84 -18.92 18.64
CA ASP A 158 -17.22 -19.42 18.77
C ASP A 158 -18.25 -18.28 18.86
N VAL A 159 -17.83 -17.08 19.29
CA VAL A 159 -18.63 -15.85 19.29
C VAL A 159 -18.49 -15.10 17.98
N ASN A 160 -17.26 -14.99 17.47
CA ASN A 160 -16.98 -14.31 16.21
C ASN A 160 -15.91 -15.04 15.39
N TRP A 161 -16.38 -15.86 14.46
CA TRP A 161 -15.56 -16.74 13.61
C TRP A 161 -14.49 -16.00 12.79
N THR A 162 -14.66 -14.69 12.54
CA THR A 162 -13.67 -13.94 11.76
C THR A 162 -12.32 -13.82 12.47
N ASN A 163 -12.27 -14.03 13.80
CA ASN A 163 -11.04 -14.14 14.57
C ASN A 163 -10.23 -15.42 14.28
N GLU A 164 -10.80 -16.39 13.56
CA GLU A 164 -10.06 -17.52 12.98
C GLU A 164 -9.56 -17.24 11.55
N TRP A 165 -10.03 -16.18 10.90
CA TRP A 165 -9.55 -15.78 9.58
C TRP A 165 -8.24 -15.01 9.69
N VAL A 166 -7.15 -15.76 9.85
CA VAL A 166 -5.80 -15.23 10.13
C VAL A 166 -4.82 -15.31 8.95
N SER A 167 -5.30 -15.70 7.76
CA SER A 167 -4.52 -15.58 6.51
C SER A 167 -4.32 -14.10 6.16
N TYR A 168 -3.37 -13.79 5.25
CA TYR A 168 -3.20 -12.43 4.74
C TYR A 168 -4.51 -11.87 4.17
N GLY A 169 -4.84 -10.64 4.58
CA GLY A 169 -6.11 -9.98 4.25
C GLY A 169 -7.29 -10.40 5.13
N GLY A 170 -7.10 -11.36 6.03
CA GLY A 170 -8.11 -11.85 6.95
C GLY A 170 -8.35 -10.92 8.14
N TYR A 171 -9.62 -10.81 8.53
CA TYR A 171 -10.04 -9.83 9.53
C TYR A 171 -9.46 -10.11 10.93
N GLY A 172 -9.27 -11.38 11.30
CA GLY A 172 -8.64 -11.75 12.58
C GLY A 172 -7.16 -11.36 12.65
N GLN A 173 -6.42 -11.47 11.55
CA GLN A 173 -5.04 -10.99 11.48
C GLN A 173 -4.99 -9.46 11.58
N SER A 174 -5.81 -8.76 10.80
CA SER A 174 -5.86 -7.29 10.80
C SER A 174 -6.25 -6.73 12.19
N THR A 175 -7.23 -7.37 12.84
CA THR A 175 -7.62 -7.08 14.23
C THR A 175 -6.43 -7.22 15.18
N MET A 176 -5.67 -8.32 15.09
CA MET A 176 -4.49 -8.50 15.94
C MET A 176 -3.46 -7.36 15.75
N VAL A 177 -3.18 -6.96 14.51
CA VAL A 177 -2.24 -5.86 14.24
C VAL A 177 -2.76 -4.54 14.81
N HIS A 178 -4.05 -4.26 14.67
CA HIS A 178 -4.74 -3.09 15.23
C HIS A 178 -4.64 -3.03 16.76
N GLU A 179 -5.00 -4.11 17.46
CA GLU A 179 -5.01 -4.13 18.93
C GLU A 179 -3.60 -4.01 19.54
N ILE A 180 -2.58 -4.47 18.83
CA ILE A 180 -1.18 -4.22 19.23
C ILE A 180 -0.85 -2.73 19.11
N GLY A 181 -1.37 -2.02 18.09
CA GLY A 181 -1.24 -0.57 17.96
C GLY A 181 -1.78 0.17 19.20
N HIS A 182 -3.00 -0.18 19.65
CA HIS A 182 -3.55 0.33 20.90
C HIS A 182 -2.66 0.01 22.12
N SER A 183 -2.15 -1.22 22.20
CA SER A 183 -1.26 -1.63 23.30
C SER A 183 0.05 -0.83 23.34
N LEU A 184 0.50 -0.33 22.18
CA LEU A 184 1.65 0.57 22.03
C LEU A 184 1.30 2.05 22.26
N GLY A 185 0.01 2.38 22.32
CA GLY A 185 -0.49 3.72 22.59
C GLY A 185 -0.89 4.52 21.36
N LEU A 186 -1.36 3.86 20.29
CA LEU A 186 -2.01 4.53 19.17
C LEU A 186 -3.53 4.52 19.40
N SER A 187 -4.20 5.65 19.25
CA SER A 187 -5.66 5.74 19.29
C SER A 187 -6.28 5.44 17.92
N HIS A 188 -7.61 5.37 17.88
CA HIS A 188 -8.30 5.62 16.61
C HIS A 188 -8.02 7.06 16.14
N PRO A 189 -8.08 7.34 14.84
CA PRO A 189 -7.79 8.66 14.31
C PRO A 189 -8.85 9.75 14.58
N GLY A 190 -9.95 9.41 15.28
CA GLY A 190 -10.94 10.38 15.76
C GLY A 190 -11.65 9.88 17.02
N ASP A 191 -12.39 10.78 17.67
CA ASP A 191 -13.18 10.47 18.87
C ASP A 191 -14.51 9.77 18.51
N TYR A 192 -14.40 8.56 17.96
CA TYR A 192 -15.51 7.65 17.73
C TYR A 192 -15.18 6.27 18.31
N ASN A 193 -16.17 5.63 18.91
CA ASN A 193 -16.02 4.30 19.50
C ASN A 193 -17.18 3.41 19.09
N PHE A 194 -16.90 2.14 18.78
CA PHE A 194 -17.94 1.17 18.47
C PHE A 194 -18.91 1.03 19.65
N GLY A 195 -20.21 1.20 19.38
CA GLY A 195 -21.24 1.08 20.42
C GLY A 195 -21.58 2.37 21.16
N ALA A 196 -21.06 3.52 20.73
CA ALA A 196 -21.51 4.82 21.23
C ALA A 196 -23.00 5.02 20.92
N ASP A 197 -23.75 5.48 21.92
CA ASP A 197 -25.17 5.84 21.83
C ASP A 197 -25.25 7.29 22.33
N GLU A 198 -24.95 8.23 21.44
CA GLU A 198 -24.83 9.65 21.76
C GLU A 198 -26.21 10.28 22.01
N ASP A 199 -27.27 9.72 21.43
CA ASP A 199 -28.64 10.19 21.61
C ASP A 199 -29.39 9.54 22.79
N GLY A 200 -28.83 8.47 23.36
CA GLY A 200 -29.29 7.77 24.55
C GLY A 200 -30.53 6.90 24.32
N ASP A 201 -30.79 6.46 23.09
CA ASP A 201 -31.96 5.66 22.71
C ASP A 201 -31.81 4.16 22.98
N GLY A 202 -30.61 3.72 23.37
CA GLY A 202 -30.25 2.34 23.65
C GLY A 202 -29.82 1.56 22.40
N VAL A 203 -29.61 2.23 21.26
CA VAL A 203 -29.08 1.71 20.01
C VAL A 203 -27.77 2.43 19.72
N ALA A 204 -26.75 1.68 19.28
CA ALA A 204 -25.49 2.31 18.89
C ALA A 204 -25.69 3.16 17.63
N ASP A 205 -25.17 4.39 17.66
CA ASP A 205 -25.14 5.28 16.50
C ASP A 205 -24.23 4.69 15.41
N PRO A 206 -24.65 4.74 14.13
CA PRO A 206 -23.83 4.26 13.03
C PRO A 206 -22.65 5.22 12.80
N ILE A 207 -21.43 4.72 12.98
CA ILE A 207 -20.19 5.45 12.68
C ILE A 207 -20.03 5.54 11.15
N ARG A 208 -19.93 6.75 10.62
CA ARG A 208 -19.83 7.03 9.17
C ARG A 208 -18.72 8.04 8.91
N TYR A 209 -17.92 7.80 7.87
CA TYR A 209 -16.79 8.68 7.51
C TYR A 209 -17.23 10.15 7.39
N GLY A 210 -18.33 10.41 6.68
CA GLY A 210 -18.84 11.75 6.46
C GLY A 210 -19.10 12.55 7.75
N SER A 211 -19.65 11.93 8.79
CA SER A 211 -19.98 12.58 10.06
C SER A 211 -18.83 12.54 11.06
N ASP A 212 -18.09 11.44 11.13
CA ASP A 212 -17.33 11.09 12.34
C ASP A 212 -15.81 11.13 12.14
N ALA A 213 -15.32 11.00 10.90
CA ALA A 213 -13.89 11.21 10.63
C ALA A 213 -13.51 12.68 10.86
N GLU A 214 -12.47 12.92 11.66
CA GLU A 214 -12.01 14.27 12.01
C GLU A 214 -11.20 14.92 10.87
N TYR A 215 -10.48 14.12 10.10
CA TYR A 215 -9.64 14.56 8.99
C TYR A 215 -9.75 13.62 7.79
N ALA A 216 -9.30 14.09 6.64
CA ALA A 216 -9.51 13.40 5.37
C ALA A 216 -8.86 12.01 5.33
N GLN A 217 -7.62 11.89 5.80
CA GLN A 217 -6.86 10.64 5.76
C GLN A 217 -7.18 9.67 6.91
N ASP A 218 -8.28 9.89 7.63
CA ASP A 218 -8.84 8.89 8.53
C ASP A 218 -9.53 7.80 7.71
N SER A 219 -8.73 6.88 7.20
CA SER A 219 -9.19 5.71 6.46
C SER A 219 -8.15 4.60 6.53
N GLN A 220 -8.59 3.39 6.23
CA GLN A 220 -7.74 2.23 6.11
C GLN A 220 -6.73 2.33 4.96
N GLU A 221 -6.81 3.33 4.06
CA GLU A 221 -5.69 3.59 3.12
C GLU A 221 -4.43 4.03 3.86
N TYR A 222 -4.59 4.80 4.94
CA TYR A 222 -3.48 5.45 5.65
C TYR A 222 -3.12 4.82 6.99
N THR A 223 -4.10 4.29 7.73
CA THR A 223 -3.91 3.75 9.09
C THR A 223 -4.80 2.55 9.35
N ILE A 224 -4.22 1.47 9.87
CA ILE A 224 -4.97 0.30 10.33
C ILE A 224 -5.84 0.61 11.55
N MET A 225 -5.59 1.74 12.22
CA MET A 225 -6.39 2.20 13.36
C MET A 225 -7.74 2.79 12.94
N SER A 226 -7.97 3.07 11.66
CA SER A 226 -9.25 3.63 11.20
C SER A 226 -10.36 2.56 11.10
N TYR A 227 -11.58 2.97 11.45
CA TYR A 227 -12.79 2.20 11.14
C TYR A 227 -13.34 2.49 9.74
N PHE A 228 -12.83 3.51 9.06
CA PHE A 228 -13.32 3.89 7.74
C PHE A 228 -12.56 3.16 6.65
N LEU A 229 -13.30 2.64 5.69
CA LEU A 229 -12.75 1.81 4.64
C LEU A 229 -11.94 2.65 3.66
N ASN A 230 -10.97 2.00 3.02
CA ASN A 230 -9.98 2.62 2.15
C ASN A 230 -10.54 3.38 0.95
N TRP A 231 -11.74 3.01 0.47
CA TRP A 231 -12.38 3.71 -0.65
C TRP A 231 -12.91 5.11 -0.31
N GLU A 232 -12.95 5.50 0.97
CA GLU A 232 -13.29 6.88 1.37
C GLU A 232 -12.23 7.88 0.87
N THR A 233 -10.99 7.41 0.68
CA THR A 233 -9.84 8.22 0.25
C THR A 233 -9.27 7.80 -1.11
N GLY A 234 -9.88 6.82 -1.77
CA GLY A 234 -9.63 6.48 -3.17
C GLY A 234 -9.08 5.07 -3.40
N SER A 235 -8.39 4.49 -2.41
CA SER A 235 -7.84 3.13 -2.48
C SER A 235 -8.92 2.06 -2.64
N GLN A 236 -8.57 0.99 -3.35
CA GLN A 236 -9.41 -0.20 -3.50
C GLN A 236 -8.56 -1.47 -3.50
N ALA A 237 -8.10 -1.82 -2.32
CA ALA A 237 -7.62 -3.15 -1.99
C ALA A 237 -8.79 -4.14 -1.84
N PHE A 238 -8.72 -5.27 -2.54
CA PHE A 238 -9.73 -6.31 -2.58
C PHE A 238 -9.05 -7.66 -2.79
N ASP A 239 -9.63 -8.76 -2.32
CA ASP A 239 -9.17 -10.11 -2.67
C ASP A 239 -10.01 -10.67 -3.85
N PRO A 240 -9.46 -10.70 -5.07
CA PRO A 240 -10.15 -11.20 -6.26
C PRO A 240 -10.65 -12.63 -6.15
N SER A 241 -10.01 -13.45 -5.32
CA SER A 241 -10.27 -14.88 -5.17
C SER A 241 -11.37 -15.19 -4.17
N LEU A 242 -11.61 -14.28 -3.21
CA LEU A 242 -12.60 -14.44 -2.15
C LEU A 242 -13.86 -13.59 -2.32
N LEU A 243 -13.85 -12.67 -3.29
CA LEU A 243 -14.94 -11.72 -3.54
C LEU A 243 -15.27 -10.81 -2.34
N VAL A 244 -14.27 -10.51 -1.51
CA VAL A 244 -14.41 -9.66 -0.33
C VAL A 244 -13.33 -8.57 -0.31
N PRO A 245 -13.60 -7.41 0.31
CA PRO A 245 -12.54 -6.46 0.64
C PRO A 245 -11.43 -7.16 1.40
N THR A 246 -10.18 -6.86 1.04
CA THR A 246 -9.03 -7.33 1.80
C THR A 246 -8.74 -6.32 2.91
N ASN A 247 -8.25 -6.79 4.05
CA ASN A 247 -7.94 -5.95 5.20
C ASN A 247 -6.45 -5.58 5.21
N PRO A 248 -6.06 -4.45 5.84
CA PRO A 248 -4.65 -4.12 6.04
C PRO A 248 -3.89 -5.24 6.75
N GLN A 249 -2.69 -5.52 6.27
CA GLN A 249 -1.89 -6.70 6.66
C GLN A 249 -0.67 -6.32 7.51
N THR A 250 -0.32 -5.02 7.53
CA THR A 250 0.76 -4.42 8.33
C THR A 250 0.26 -3.14 8.97
N PRO A 251 0.99 -2.57 9.95
CA PRO A 251 0.88 -1.14 10.22
C PRO A 251 1.07 -0.36 8.91
N LEU A 252 0.22 0.62 8.67
CA LEU A 252 0.20 1.43 7.45
C LEU A 252 0.97 2.74 7.64
N LEU A 253 0.96 3.59 6.61
CA LEU A 253 1.79 4.78 6.49
C LEU A 253 1.75 5.68 7.75
N HIS A 254 0.55 5.99 8.26
CA HIS A 254 0.39 6.85 9.43
C HIS A 254 0.66 6.12 10.76
N ASP A 255 0.50 4.79 10.79
CA ASP A 255 0.85 3.97 11.95
C ASP A 255 2.36 3.95 12.15
N ILE A 256 3.11 3.73 11.05
CA ILE A 256 4.58 3.75 11.04
C ILE A 256 5.08 5.12 11.46
N LEU A 257 4.55 6.20 10.87
CA LEU A 257 4.90 7.58 11.21
C LEU A 257 4.76 7.83 12.72
N THR A 258 3.59 7.49 13.28
CA THR A 258 3.26 7.79 14.68
C THR A 258 4.04 6.93 15.65
N VAL A 259 4.12 5.61 15.41
CA VAL A 259 4.82 4.70 16.32
C VAL A 259 6.32 4.97 16.34
N GLN A 260 6.91 5.39 15.22
CA GLN A 260 8.31 5.79 15.15
C GLN A 260 8.58 7.13 15.81
N ALA A 261 7.67 8.10 15.74
CA ALA A 261 7.77 9.33 16.53
C ALA A 261 7.76 9.04 18.03
N LYS A 262 6.99 8.03 18.46
CA LYS A 262 6.79 7.65 19.86
C LYS A 262 7.94 6.81 20.46
N TYR A 263 8.43 5.82 19.71
CA TYR A 263 9.43 4.85 20.17
C TYR A 263 10.80 4.98 19.50
N GLY A 264 10.93 5.79 18.45
CA GLY A 264 12.11 5.87 17.60
C GLY A 264 12.12 4.76 16.54
N ALA A 265 12.41 5.13 15.29
CA ALA A 265 12.56 4.18 14.19
C ALA A 265 13.70 3.18 14.43
N ASP A 266 13.50 1.93 14.02
CA ASP A 266 14.54 0.90 14.10
C ASP A 266 15.58 1.04 12.96
N PRO A 267 16.81 1.48 13.22
CA PRO A 267 17.81 1.67 12.17
C PRO A 267 18.39 0.35 11.63
N THR A 268 17.93 -0.82 12.12
CA THR A 268 18.50 -2.13 11.77
C THR A 268 17.56 -2.98 10.92
N THR A 269 16.29 -2.61 10.82
CA THR A 269 15.30 -3.36 10.06
C THR A 269 15.64 -3.34 8.59
N ARG A 270 16.00 -4.51 8.05
CA ARG A 270 16.29 -4.71 6.63
C ARG A 270 17.36 -3.75 6.07
N ALA A 271 18.27 -3.26 6.91
CA ALA A 271 19.29 -2.24 6.60
C ALA A 271 20.37 -2.61 5.54
N GLY A 272 20.18 -3.67 4.74
CA GLY A 272 21.00 -4.01 3.59
C GLY A 272 20.10 -4.26 2.38
N SER A 273 20.66 -4.61 1.22
CA SER A 273 19.85 -4.80 0.01
C SER A 273 18.74 -5.83 0.17
N THR A 274 17.51 -5.37 0.04
CA THR A 274 16.30 -6.15 0.24
C THR A 274 15.46 -6.20 -1.03
N VAL A 275 15.03 -7.39 -1.42
CA VAL A 275 14.01 -7.58 -2.45
C VAL A 275 12.67 -7.79 -1.76
N TYR A 276 11.69 -6.98 -2.12
CA TYR A 276 10.30 -7.12 -1.70
C TYR A 276 9.48 -7.73 -2.84
N PHE A 277 8.43 -8.47 -2.47
CA PHE A 277 7.44 -9.09 -3.36
C PHE A 277 7.92 -10.36 -4.06
N ALA A 278 8.09 -10.38 -5.38
CA ALA A 278 8.63 -11.55 -6.06
C ALA A 278 10.10 -11.77 -5.63
N ASN A 279 10.51 -13.04 -5.50
CA ASN A 279 11.88 -13.39 -5.10
C ASN A 279 12.31 -12.75 -3.76
N SER A 280 11.34 -12.53 -2.85
CA SER A 280 11.53 -11.74 -1.63
C SER A 280 12.68 -12.23 -0.76
N THR A 281 13.50 -11.29 -0.29
CA THR A 281 14.53 -11.50 0.74
C THR A 281 14.19 -10.78 2.05
N ALA A 282 13.02 -10.13 2.14
CA ALA A 282 12.59 -9.33 3.29
C ALA A 282 12.41 -10.15 4.59
N GLY A 283 12.37 -11.49 4.49
CA GLY A 283 12.33 -12.40 5.64
C GLY A 283 11.01 -12.43 6.40
N ASN A 284 9.97 -11.80 5.85
CA ASN A 284 8.59 -11.87 6.33
C ASN A 284 7.67 -12.18 5.14
N ALA A 285 6.87 -13.24 5.25
CA ALA A 285 6.04 -13.74 4.15
C ALA A 285 4.92 -12.78 3.74
N VAL A 286 4.63 -11.74 4.55
CA VAL A 286 3.70 -10.66 4.16
C VAL A 286 4.22 -9.87 2.95
N TYR A 287 5.55 -9.81 2.78
CA TYR A 287 6.22 -9.13 1.66
C TYR A 287 6.65 -10.09 0.55
N ASP A 288 6.02 -11.26 0.44
CA ASP A 288 6.35 -12.27 -0.58
C ASP A 288 5.11 -12.59 -1.40
N LEU A 289 5.14 -12.34 -2.71
CA LEU A 289 4.00 -12.57 -3.60
C LEU A 289 3.61 -14.05 -3.74
N GLU A 290 4.53 -14.98 -3.47
CA GLU A 290 4.22 -16.42 -3.46
C GLU A 290 3.27 -16.77 -2.31
N HIS A 291 3.42 -16.09 -1.17
CA HIS A 291 2.64 -16.33 0.04
C HIS A 291 1.48 -15.34 0.22
N ASN A 292 1.63 -14.12 -0.30
CA ASN A 292 0.69 -13.02 -0.20
C ASN A 292 0.44 -12.41 -1.60
N PRO A 293 -0.41 -13.03 -2.43
CA PRO A 293 -0.64 -12.60 -3.81
C PRO A 293 -1.33 -11.23 -3.92
N PHE A 294 -2.04 -10.81 -2.87
CA PHE A 294 -2.85 -9.58 -2.83
C PHE A 294 -2.42 -8.69 -1.66
N PRO A 295 -1.20 -8.13 -1.70
CA PRO A 295 -0.66 -7.37 -0.59
C PRO A 295 -1.49 -6.11 -0.33
N TYR A 296 -1.74 -5.81 0.94
CA TYR A 296 -2.30 -4.54 1.39
C TYR A 296 -1.54 -4.08 2.63
N LEU A 297 -0.49 -3.29 2.41
CA LEU A 297 0.57 -3.07 3.39
C LEU A 297 1.35 -1.78 3.16
N SER A 298 2.20 -1.44 4.12
CA SER A 298 3.21 -0.40 3.99
C SER A 298 4.60 -0.96 4.24
N VAL A 299 5.59 -0.49 3.50
CA VAL A 299 6.98 -0.94 3.60
C VAL A 299 7.80 0.06 4.40
N TYR A 300 8.46 -0.45 5.44
CA TYR A 300 9.56 0.22 6.12
C TYR A 300 10.87 -0.52 5.85
N ASP A 301 11.88 0.22 5.41
CA ASP A 301 13.28 -0.22 5.31
C ASP A 301 14.18 0.86 5.93
N ALA A 302 15.18 0.43 6.70
CA ALA A 302 16.16 1.32 7.33
C ALA A 302 17.32 1.72 6.41
N GLY A 303 17.44 1.10 5.24
CA GLY A 303 18.33 1.49 4.16
C GLY A 303 18.97 0.30 3.48
N GLY A 304 19.69 0.54 2.38
CA GLY A 304 20.18 -0.55 1.57
C GLY A 304 20.22 -0.14 0.12
N ILE A 305 20.05 -1.12 -0.75
CA ILE A 305 19.69 -0.90 -2.16
C ILE A 305 18.58 -1.89 -2.42
N ASP A 306 17.37 -1.39 -2.44
CA ASP A 306 16.16 -2.18 -2.26
C ASP A 306 15.37 -2.24 -3.57
N THR A 307 14.63 -3.33 -3.76
CA THR A 307 13.91 -3.59 -5.01
C THR A 307 12.47 -3.97 -4.73
N PHE A 308 11.53 -3.28 -5.35
CA PHE A 308 10.17 -3.79 -5.54
C PHE A 308 10.13 -4.66 -6.79
N ASP A 309 9.99 -5.98 -6.62
CA ASP A 309 10.00 -6.94 -7.73
C ASP A 309 8.59 -7.50 -7.99
N PHE A 310 7.98 -7.09 -9.10
CA PHE A 310 6.70 -7.62 -9.58
C PHE A 310 6.86 -8.44 -10.86
N SER A 311 8.04 -9.02 -11.10
CA SER A 311 8.33 -9.82 -12.30
C SER A 311 7.44 -11.05 -12.50
N THR A 312 6.77 -11.52 -11.45
CA THR A 312 5.80 -12.63 -11.50
C THR A 312 4.35 -12.17 -11.65
N ALA A 313 4.08 -10.87 -11.68
CA ALA A 313 2.73 -10.33 -11.84
C ALA A 313 2.14 -10.71 -13.21
N SER A 314 0.89 -11.17 -13.18
CA SER A 314 0.13 -11.60 -14.37
C SER A 314 -0.67 -10.47 -15.03
N THR A 315 -0.73 -9.30 -14.37
CA THR A 315 -1.35 -8.06 -14.88
C THR A 315 -0.36 -6.92 -14.74
N GLY A 316 -0.70 -5.75 -15.29
CA GLY A 316 0.12 -4.56 -15.15
C GLY A 316 0.22 -4.10 -13.70
N VAL A 317 1.27 -3.35 -13.38
CA VAL A 317 1.48 -2.69 -12.09
C VAL A 317 1.75 -1.20 -12.29
N PHE A 318 1.31 -0.40 -11.32
CA PHE A 318 1.78 0.97 -11.16
C PHE A 318 2.61 1.03 -9.88
N LEU A 319 3.90 1.31 -10.03
CA LEU A 319 4.86 1.41 -8.93
C LEU A 319 5.35 2.85 -8.83
N ASP A 320 5.23 3.42 -7.63
CA ASP A 320 5.74 4.74 -7.27
C ASP A 320 6.70 4.59 -6.09
N LEU A 321 7.99 4.84 -6.34
CA LEU A 321 9.05 4.62 -5.37
C LEU A 321 9.28 5.81 -4.43
N ARG A 322 8.46 6.87 -4.52
CA ARG A 322 8.58 8.03 -3.64
C ARG A 322 8.13 7.69 -2.21
N PRO A 323 8.87 8.12 -1.17
CA PRO A 323 8.42 7.97 0.21
C PRO A 323 7.06 8.63 0.43
N GLY A 324 6.14 7.94 1.11
CA GLY A 324 4.76 8.40 1.32
C GLY A 324 3.80 8.15 0.15
N ALA A 325 4.29 7.70 -1.00
CA ALA A 325 3.44 7.42 -2.16
C ALA A 325 2.79 6.03 -2.10
N PHE A 326 1.81 5.83 -2.99
CA PHE A 326 1.01 4.60 -3.07
C PHE A 326 1.14 3.91 -4.43
N SER A 327 1.53 2.64 -4.41
CA SER A 327 1.56 1.78 -5.58
C SER A 327 0.26 0.97 -5.74
N SER A 328 -0.06 0.62 -6.97
CA SER A 328 -1.18 -0.24 -7.37
C SER A 328 -0.62 -1.52 -7.99
N ALA A 329 -0.44 -2.57 -7.19
CA ALA A 329 0.28 -3.77 -7.62
C ALA A 329 -0.10 -5.02 -6.84
N SER A 330 -0.10 -6.17 -7.49
CA SER A 330 -0.34 -7.49 -6.89
C SER A 330 0.20 -8.58 -7.82
N SER A 331 -0.02 -9.86 -7.51
CA SER A 331 0.26 -10.95 -8.47
C SER A 331 -0.68 -10.93 -9.70
N GLY A 332 -1.72 -10.08 -9.68
CA GLY A 332 -2.80 -10.02 -10.66
C GLY A 332 -4.05 -10.72 -10.14
N TYR A 333 -4.26 -11.96 -10.57
CA TYR A 333 -5.30 -12.85 -10.04
C TYR A 333 -4.83 -14.30 -10.09
N LEU A 334 -5.36 -15.14 -9.19
CA LEU A 334 -5.02 -16.56 -9.13
C LEU A 334 -5.55 -17.33 -10.35
N SER A 335 -5.12 -18.56 -10.57
CA SER A 335 -5.87 -19.45 -11.47
C SER A 335 -7.24 -19.79 -10.87
N LEU A 336 -8.18 -20.27 -11.70
CA LEU A 336 -9.51 -20.70 -11.21
C LEU A 336 -9.40 -21.78 -10.13
N ASP A 337 -8.48 -22.74 -10.28
CA ASP A 337 -8.31 -23.84 -9.33
C ASP A 337 -7.77 -23.32 -7.99
N GLU A 338 -6.81 -22.41 -8.01
CA GLU A 338 -6.26 -21.75 -6.82
C GLU A 338 -7.32 -20.87 -6.14
N ALA A 339 -8.08 -20.09 -6.92
CA ALA A 339 -9.18 -19.28 -6.39
C ALA A 339 -10.29 -20.15 -5.77
N ALA A 340 -10.61 -21.31 -6.37
CA ALA A 340 -11.54 -22.28 -5.82
C ALA A 340 -11.03 -22.89 -4.51
N ALA A 341 -9.73 -23.20 -4.42
CA ALA A 341 -9.12 -23.69 -3.18
C ALA A 341 -9.15 -22.64 -2.08
N ALA A 342 -8.81 -21.38 -2.40
CA ALA A 342 -8.87 -20.25 -1.45
C ALA A 342 -10.30 -20.03 -0.94
N MET A 343 -11.28 -19.99 -1.85
CA MET A 343 -12.70 -19.84 -1.51
C MET A 343 -13.21 -21.01 -0.65
N ALA A 344 -12.78 -22.25 -0.92
CA ALA A 344 -13.14 -23.40 -0.10
C ALA A 344 -12.58 -23.30 1.32
N ALA A 345 -11.32 -22.87 1.47
CA ALA A 345 -10.71 -22.62 2.77
C ALA A 345 -11.44 -21.52 3.54
N TYR A 346 -11.77 -20.41 2.87
CA TYR A 346 -12.55 -19.32 3.45
C TYR A 346 -13.95 -19.76 3.88
N ASN A 347 -14.65 -20.54 3.06
CA ASN A 347 -15.97 -21.09 3.41
C ASN A 347 -15.91 -22.03 4.62
N ALA A 348 -14.81 -22.76 4.80
CA ALA A 348 -14.65 -23.68 5.92
C ALA A 348 -14.51 -22.98 7.29
N LEU A 349 -14.15 -21.70 7.30
CA LEU A 349 -14.09 -20.88 8.52
C LEU A 349 -15.47 -20.41 8.98
N LYS A 350 -16.46 -20.41 8.09
CA LYS A 350 -17.78 -19.85 8.39
C LYS A 350 -18.58 -20.79 9.31
N PRO A 351 -19.44 -20.24 10.18
CA PRO A 351 -20.33 -21.05 11.03
C PRO A 351 -21.23 -21.97 10.21
N GLU A 352 -21.60 -23.11 10.78
CA GLU A 352 -22.48 -24.09 10.12
C GLU A 352 -23.79 -23.43 9.65
N GLY A 353 -24.16 -23.71 8.39
CA GLY A 353 -25.36 -23.13 7.76
C GLY A 353 -25.16 -21.74 7.14
N SER A 354 -23.95 -21.15 7.26
CA SER A 354 -23.61 -19.90 6.57
C SER A 354 -23.62 -20.08 5.04
N PRO A 355 -24.00 -19.05 4.27
CA PRO A 355 -23.88 -19.08 2.82
C PRO A 355 -22.44 -19.31 2.36
N THR A 356 -22.27 -20.26 1.45
CA THR A 356 -21.00 -20.53 0.77
C THR A 356 -21.04 -20.03 -0.66
N THR A 357 -19.87 -19.67 -1.19
CA THR A 357 -19.69 -19.31 -2.60
C THR A 357 -18.81 -20.35 -3.27
N GLU A 358 -19.14 -20.74 -4.49
CA GLU A 358 -18.30 -21.60 -5.33
C GLU A 358 -18.05 -20.90 -6.66
N TRP A 359 -16.83 -21.02 -7.18
CA TRP A 359 -16.47 -20.42 -8.44
C TRP A 359 -17.08 -21.17 -9.61
N ASN A 360 -17.82 -20.43 -10.44
CA ASN A 360 -18.26 -20.88 -11.76
C ASN A 360 -17.25 -20.37 -12.81
N PRO A 361 -16.76 -21.21 -13.75
CA PRO A 361 -15.75 -20.80 -14.73
C PRO A 361 -16.15 -19.60 -15.60
N ASP A 362 -17.41 -19.52 -16.06
CA ASP A 362 -17.87 -18.42 -16.91
C ASP A 362 -17.96 -17.11 -16.12
N PHE A 363 -18.42 -17.19 -14.87
CA PHE A 363 -18.43 -16.06 -13.95
C PHE A 363 -17.01 -15.60 -13.63
N TYR A 364 -16.10 -16.53 -13.33
CA TYR A 364 -14.71 -16.24 -13.03
C TYR A 364 -14.01 -15.49 -14.16
N ASN A 365 -14.17 -15.97 -15.40
CA ASN A 365 -13.61 -15.31 -16.58
C ASN A 365 -14.16 -13.88 -16.78
N SER A 366 -15.45 -13.69 -16.51
CA SER A 366 -16.09 -12.37 -16.58
C SER A 366 -15.60 -11.44 -15.46
N TRP A 367 -15.38 -12.00 -14.27
CA TRP A 367 -14.90 -11.30 -13.09
C TRP A 367 -13.46 -10.80 -13.24
N THR A 368 -12.54 -11.67 -13.66
CA THR A 368 -11.13 -11.27 -13.88
C THR A 368 -11.00 -10.25 -15.00
N SER A 369 -11.76 -10.40 -16.09
CA SER A 369 -11.82 -9.39 -17.17
C SER A 369 -12.31 -8.02 -16.68
N TYR A 370 -13.31 -8.02 -15.78
CA TYR A 370 -13.82 -6.79 -15.16
C TYR A 370 -12.77 -6.11 -14.28
N LEU A 371 -12.07 -6.88 -13.45
CA LEU A 371 -11.02 -6.36 -12.56
C LEU A 371 -9.94 -5.65 -13.33
N THR A 372 -9.35 -6.31 -14.33
CA THR A 372 -8.31 -5.75 -15.21
C THR A 372 -8.78 -4.47 -15.90
N SER A 373 -10.02 -4.45 -16.41
CA SER A 373 -10.57 -3.28 -17.11
C SER A 373 -10.84 -2.10 -16.17
N ASN A 374 -11.34 -2.37 -14.96
CA ASN A 374 -11.63 -1.36 -13.96
C ASN A 374 -10.35 -0.79 -13.33
N GLY A 375 -9.36 -1.65 -13.11
CA GLY A 375 -8.02 -1.29 -12.67
C GLY A 375 -7.35 -0.27 -13.59
N ALA A 376 -7.37 -0.53 -14.90
CA ALA A 376 -6.83 0.38 -15.91
C ALA A 376 -7.42 1.79 -15.84
N GLY A 377 -8.74 1.91 -15.70
CA GLY A 377 -9.39 3.21 -15.59
C GLY A 377 -9.04 3.97 -14.30
N ARG A 378 -8.61 3.28 -13.23
CA ARG A 378 -8.20 3.93 -11.97
C ARG A 378 -6.78 4.40 -12.00
N VAL A 379 -5.86 3.56 -12.48
CA VAL A 379 -4.47 3.98 -12.68
C VAL A 379 -4.41 5.15 -13.65
N GLU A 380 -5.19 5.12 -14.73
CA GLU A 380 -5.31 6.25 -15.66
C GLU A 380 -5.87 7.51 -14.96
N GLY A 381 -6.85 7.36 -14.08
CA GLY A 381 -7.40 8.48 -13.29
C GLY A 381 -6.37 9.13 -12.36
N ASP A 382 -5.46 8.33 -11.80
CA ASP A 382 -4.42 8.80 -10.88
C ASP A 382 -3.22 9.41 -11.61
N THR A 383 -2.85 8.83 -12.75
CA THR A 383 -1.54 9.04 -13.38
C THR A 383 -1.60 9.68 -14.76
N GLY A 384 -2.78 9.68 -15.40
CA GLY A 384 -2.94 9.99 -16.81
C GLY A 384 -2.42 8.91 -17.77
N VAL A 385 -1.85 7.81 -17.26
CA VAL A 385 -1.31 6.71 -18.08
C VAL A 385 -2.39 5.66 -18.32
N ALA A 386 -2.90 5.60 -19.54
CA ALA A 386 -3.91 4.63 -19.93
C ALA A 386 -3.35 3.20 -20.05
N GLY A 387 -4.18 2.21 -19.72
CA GLY A 387 -3.92 0.81 -20.07
C GLY A 387 -3.08 0.00 -19.07
N VAL A 388 -2.71 0.56 -17.92
CA VAL A 388 -2.02 -0.17 -16.83
C VAL A 388 -3.01 -1.00 -16.03
N THR A 389 -2.98 -2.32 -16.15
CA THR A 389 -4.11 -3.19 -15.77
C THR A 389 -4.14 -3.67 -14.31
N ALA A 390 -3.60 -2.90 -13.38
CA ALA A 390 -3.46 -3.27 -11.96
C ALA A 390 -4.79 -3.72 -11.31
N THR A 391 -4.81 -4.91 -10.71
CA THR A 391 -6.05 -5.48 -10.12
C THR A 391 -6.37 -4.94 -8.74
N LEU A 392 -5.36 -4.51 -7.99
CA LEU A 392 -5.48 -3.75 -6.75
C LEU A 392 -5.03 -2.31 -7.00
N HIS A 393 -5.55 -1.38 -6.20
CA HIS A 393 -5.36 0.06 -6.40
C HIS A 393 -4.98 0.74 -5.09
N ARG A 394 -3.87 1.48 -5.09
CA ARG A 394 -3.25 2.15 -3.93
C ARG A 394 -3.20 1.26 -2.68
N ASN A 395 -2.63 0.08 -2.86
CA ASN A 395 -2.63 -0.98 -1.84
C ASN A 395 -1.26 -1.19 -1.18
N ILE A 396 -0.20 -0.63 -1.75
CA ILE A 396 1.15 -0.67 -1.18
C ILE A 396 1.62 0.76 -0.97
N SER A 397 2.09 1.11 0.22
CA SER A 397 2.75 2.40 0.47
C SER A 397 4.20 2.21 0.93
N ILE A 398 4.99 3.28 0.83
CA ILE A 398 6.35 3.35 1.36
C ILE A 398 6.35 4.34 2.54
N ALA A 399 6.91 3.94 3.68
CA ALA A 399 7.02 4.82 4.84
C ALA A 399 7.82 6.11 4.50
N TYR A 400 7.46 7.25 5.09
CA TYR A 400 8.04 8.56 4.74
C TYR A 400 9.58 8.65 4.88
N ASN A 401 10.19 7.79 5.69
CA ASN A 401 11.64 7.76 5.93
C ASN A 401 12.33 6.56 5.27
N THR A 402 11.66 5.87 4.35
CA THR A 402 12.20 4.74 3.61
C THR A 402 12.48 5.13 2.17
N VAL A 403 13.62 4.71 1.63
CA VAL A 403 13.98 4.86 0.22
C VAL A 403 13.99 3.47 -0.40
N ILE A 404 13.36 3.33 -1.56
CA ILE A 404 13.44 2.13 -2.40
C ILE A 404 14.07 2.53 -3.72
N GLU A 405 15.18 1.91 -4.09
CA GLU A 405 15.97 2.33 -5.25
C GLU A 405 15.46 1.72 -6.55
N ASN A 406 14.89 0.52 -6.56
CA ASN A 406 14.66 -0.22 -7.79
C ASN A 406 13.23 -0.74 -7.92
N ALA A 407 12.74 -0.80 -9.15
CA ALA A 407 11.46 -1.40 -9.49
C ALA A 407 11.59 -2.33 -10.70
N ILE A 408 10.92 -3.47 -10.63
CA ILE A 408 10.83 -4.44 -11.71
C ILE A 408 9.35 -4.72 -11.99
N GLY A 409 8.91 -4.39 -13.19
CA GLY A 409 7.59 -4.70 -13.73
C GLY A 409 7.40 -6.17 -14.13
N GLY A 410 6.20 -6.51 -14.55
CA GLY A 410 5.76 -7.83 -14.98
C GLY A 410 5.90 -8.06 -16.50
N ALA A 411 4.94 -8.77 -17.09
CA ALA A 411 4.90 -9.06 -18.52
C ALA A 411 3.78 -8.31 -19.26
N ALA A 412 3.05 -7.45 -18.54
CA ALA A 412 1.98 -6.63 -19.06
C ALA A 412 2.43 -5.16 -19.00
N ARG A 413 1.65 -4.26 -19.61
CA ARG A 413 1.95 -2.82 -19.55
C ARG A 413 1.98 -2.32 -18.11
N ASP A 414 3.14 -1.84 -17.72
CA ASP A 414 3.42 -1.27 -16.40
C ASP A 414 3.65 0.24 -16.47
N TYR A 415 3.54 0.89 -15.31
CA TYR A 415 4.03 2.25 -15.11
C TYR A 415 4.95 2.28 -13.89
N LEU A 416 6.22 2.61 -14.13
CA LEU A 416 7.27 2.64 -13.10
C LEU A 416 7.73 4.09 -12.91
N VAL A 417 7.60 4.59 -11.69
CA VAL A 417 8.04 5.93 -11.26
C VAL A 417 9.11 5.77 -10.19
N GLY A 418 10.28 6.35 -10.45
CA GLY A 418 11.40 6.43 -9.52
C GLY A 418 11.20 7.44 -8.41
N ASN A 419 12.29 8.02 -7.92
CA ASN A 419 12.31 9.04 -6.88
C ASN A 419 13.51 9.98 -7.07
N ASP A 420 13.99 10.65 -6.03
CA ASP A 420 15.08 11.63 -6.16
C ASP A 420 16.49 10.99 -6.14
N VAL A 421 16.59 9.66 -5.93
CA VAL A 421 17.87 8.95 -5.93
C VAL A 421 18.04 8.15 -7.22
N ALA A 422 19.27 7.70 -7.51
CA ALA A 422 19.52 6.89 -8.69
C ALA A 422 18.75 5.56 -8.62
N ASN A 423 17.85 5.35 -9.57
CA ASN A 423 17.00 4.18 -9.67
C ASN A 423 17.43 3.22 -10.78
N LEU A 424 17.15 1.92 -10.60
CA LEU A 424 17.07 0.94 -11.68
C LEU A 424 15.60 0.58 -11.92
N LEU A 425 15.07 1.00 -13.06
CA LEU A 425 13.69 0.72 -13.45
C LEU A 425 13.67 -0.26 -14.63
N LYS A 426 12.96 -1.38 -14.49
CA LYS A 426 12.90 -2.42 -15.50
C LYS A 426 11.46 -2.84 -15.81
N GLY A 427 10.95 -2.51 -17.00
CA GLY A 427 9.61 -2.88 -17.45
C GLY A 427 9.42 -4.37 -17.72
N ASN A 428 10.47 -5.03 -18.24
CA ASN A 428 10.49 -6.43 -18.71
C ASN A 428 9.70 -6.67 -19.99
N GLY A 429 8.38 -6.78 -19.95
CA GLY A 429 7.58 -7.01 -21.15
C GLY A 429 6.23 -6.34 -21.04
N GLY A 430 5.65 -5.96 -22.18
CA GLY A 430 4.53 -5.02 -22.18
C GLY A 430 4.98 -3.71 -22.83
N ASP A 431 4.02 -2.82 -23.10
CA ASP A 431 4.30 -1.49 -23.61
C ASP A 431 4.44 -0.54 -22.41
N ASP A 432 5.61 -0.53 -21.79
CA ASP A 432 5.80 0.03 -20.44
C ASP A 432 6.06 1.54 -20.46
N VAL A 433 5.70 2.23 -19.38
CA VAL A 433 6.05 3.64 -19.16
C VAL A 433 7.04 3.73 -18.01
N LEU A 434 8.20 4.35 -18.23
CA LEU A 434 9.24 4.51 -17.23
C LEU A 434 9.53 6.00 -17.03
N ASN A 435 9.52 6.42 -15.77
CA ASN A 435 9.85 7.77 -15.33
C ASN A 435 10.86 7.68 -14.19
N GLY A 436 12.11 8.06 -14.44
CA GLY A 436 13.17 8.08 -13.42
C GLY A 436 12.91 9.07 -12.29
N LEU A 437 12.22 10.18 -12.59
CA LEU A 437 12.21 11.40 -11.79
C LEU A 437 13.62 11.97 -11.69
N GLY A 438 14.14 12.25 -10.49
CA GLY A 438 15.47 12.82 -10.29
C GLY A 438 16.53 11.72 -10.15
N GLY A 439 17.79 12.10 -9.92
CA GLY A 439 18.87 11.12 -9.80
C GLY A 439 19.59 10.87 -11.13
N ASN A 440 20.27 9.74 -11.26
CA ASN A 440 20.92 9.34 -12.51
C ASN A 440 20.55 7.89 -12.76
N ASP A 441 19.51 7.69 -13.56
CA ASP A 441 18.76 6.45 -13.56
C ASP A 441 19.20 5.50 -14.67
N LEU A 442 18.98 4.22 -14.42
CA LEU A 442 19.15 3.16 -15.37
C LEU A 442 17.77 2.63 -15.77
N LEU A 443 17.37 2.94 -16.99
CA LEU A 443 16.05 2.61 -17.51
C LEU A 443 16.15 1.45 -18.50
N TRP A 444 15.36 0.41 -18.28
CA TRP A 444 15.29 -0.76 -19.14
C TRP A 444 13.82 -1.01 -19.49
N GLY A 445 13.43 -0.72 -20.73
CA GLY A 445 12.03 -0.93 -21.18
C GLY A 445 11.72 -2.43 -21.28
N GLY A 446 12.52 -3.14 -22.07
CA GLY A 446 12.37 -4.57 -22.27
C GLY A 446 11.69 -4.87 -23.59
N ALA A 447 10.65 -5.69 -23.56
CA ALA A 447 9.96 -6.17 -24.75
C ALA A 447 8.57 -5.53 -24.90
N GLY A 448 8.41 -4.68 -25.90
CA GLY A 448 7.15 -4.02 -26.26
C GLY A 448 7.45 -2.68 -26.93
N ALA A 449 6.50 -1.77 -26.94
CA ALA A 449 6.73 -0.38 -27.32
C ALA A 449 6.78 0.48 -26.06
N ASP A 450 7.99 0.71 -25.57
CA ASP A 450 8.23 1.34 -24.27
C ASP A 450 8.34 2.86 -24.40
N GLU A 451 7.89 3.60 -23.38
CA GLU A 451 7.93 5.06 -23.30
C GLU A 451 8.78 5.51 -22.10
N PHE A 452 9.83 6.29 -22.37
CA PHE A 452 10.73 6.86 -21.37
C PHE A 452 10.45 8.35 -21.24
N ARG A 453 9.93 8.78 -20.08
CA ARG A 453 9.56 10.17 -19.81
C ARG A 453 10.67 10.89 -19.05
N PHE A 454 10.96 12.12 -19.47
CA PHE A 454 11.97 12.97 -18.84
C PHE A 454 11.41 14.35 -18.52
N PHE A 455 11.95 14.93 -17.45
CA PHE A 455 11.64 16.28 -16.97
C PHE A 455 12.94 17.09 -16.89
N ALA A 456 12.82 18.41 -16.70
CA ALA A 456 13.97 19.29 -16.66
C ALA A 456 15.02 18.89 -15.61
N ASP A 457 14.57 18.31 -14.50
CA ASP A 457 15.41 17.93 -13.36
C ASP A 457 15.72 16.42 -13.29
N SER A 458 15.59 15.68 -14.41
CA SER A 458 15.82 14.23 -14.41
C SER A 458 17.26 13.75 -14.25
N GLY A 459 18.21 14.67 -14.08
CA GLY A 459 19.63 14.33 -14.02
C GLY A 459 20.15 13.67 -15.31
N ILE A 460 21.10 12.74 -15.20
CA ILE A 460 21.79 12.12 -16.34
C ILE A 460 21.43 10.64 -16.41
N ASP A 461 20.29 10.37 -17.04
CA ASP A 461 19.76 9.03 -17.18
C ASP A 461 20.36 8.26 -18.36
N THR A 462 20.27 6.94 -18.28
CA THR A 462 20.66 6.04 -19.36
C THR A 462 19.59 4.99 -19.63
N ILE A 463 19.05 5.03 -20.84
CA ILE A 463 18.24 3.96 -21.41
C ILE A 463 19.16 2.86 -21.94
N LEU A 464 19.04 1.67 -21.36
CA LEU A 464 19.96 0.55 -21.59
C LEU A 464 19.66 -0.24 -22.86
N ASP A 465 18.40 -0.29 -23.30
CA ASP A 465 17.94 -1.19 -24.36
C ASP A 465 17.06 -0.54 -25.44
N PHE A 466 17.12 0.78 -25.58
CA PHE A 466 16.29 1.56 -26.52
C PHE A 466 16.26 0.98 -27.96
N ARG A 467 15.07 0.82 -28.53
CA ARG A 467 14.83 0.33 -29.89
C ARG A 467 14.09 1.38 -30.73
N SER A 468 14.85 2.07 -31.55
CA SER A 468 14.34 3.01 -32.55
C SER A 468 13.27 2.41 -33.47
N GLY A 469 12.23 3.19 -33.75
CA GLY A 469 11.05 2.76 -34.50
C GLY A 469 10.02 1.99 -33.69
N THR A 470 10.33 1.62 -32.45
CA THR A 470 9.44 0.93 -31.52
C THR A 470 9.22 1.77 -30.26
N ASP A 471 10.28 2.02 -29.52
CA ASP A 471 10.24 2.74 -28.25
C ASP A 471 10.18 4.26 -28.47
N LYS A 472 9.80 5.01 -27.42
CA LYS A 472 9.61 6.46 -27.41
C LYS A 472 10.36 7.13 -26.28
N ILE A 473 10.93 8.29 -26.58
CA ILE A 473 11.44 9.23 -25.59
C ILE A 473 10.46 10.41 -25.57
N ASP A 474 9.87 10.65 -24.41
CA ASP A 474 8.95 11.75 -24.20
C ASP A 474 9.66 12.89 -23.47
N LEU A 475 9.75 14.04 -24.16
CA LEU A 475 10.33 15.29 -23.67
C LEU A 475 9.27 16.40 -23.61
N SER A 476 7.99 16.07 -23.75
CA SER A 476 6.90 17.06 -23.82
C SER A 476 6.68 17.84 -22.53
N GLU A 477 7.27 17.40 -21.42
CA GLU A 477 7.24 18.10 -20.12
C GLU A 477 8.49 18.95 -19.88
N ILE A 478 9.37 19.10 -20.88
CA ILE A 478 10.55 19.95 -20.84
C ILE A 478 10.34 21.13 -21.79
N ASP A 479 10.21 22.33 -21.23
CA ASP A 479 10.14 23.55 -22.02
C ASP A 479 11.45 23.76 -22.80
N ALA A 480 11.35 23.70 -24.12
CA ALA A 480 12.48 23.84 -25.02
C ALA A 480 13.00 25.28 -25.12
N ASN A 481 12.32 26.29 -24.55
CA ASN A 481 12.84 27.65 -24.53
C ASN A 481 12.46 28.41 -23.25
N THR A 482 13.36 28.37 -22.28
CA THR A 482 13.19 28.99 -20.95
C THR A 482 13.05 30.52 -20.96
N PHE A 483 13.28 31.17 -22.11
CA PHE A 483 13.13 32.63 -22.28
C PHE A 483 11.81 33.05 -22.93
N ALA A 484 10.99 32.10 -23.40
CA ALA A 484 9.67 32.39 -23.95
C ALA A 484 8.55 31.92 -23.00
N GLU A 485 7.38 32.55 -23.13
CA GLU A 485 6.23 32.19 -22.30
C GLU A 485 5.53 30.94 -22.86
N GLY A 486 5.19 30.01 -21.98
CA GLY A 486 4.51 28.76 -22.32
C GLY A 486 5.49 27.60 -22.41
N ASP A 487 5.01 26.47 -22.92
CA ASP A 487 5.81 25.25 -23.11
C ASP A 487 6.15 25.09 -24.60
N GLN A 488 7.43 25.14 -24.95
CA GLN A 488 7.90 25.04 -26.34
C GLN A 488 8.40 23.64 -26.64
N ALA A 489 8.09 23.16 -27.84
CA ALA A 489 8.59 21.89 -28.35
C ALA A 489 10.04 21.99 -28.84
N PHE A 490 10.84 20.96 -28.58
CA PHE A 490 12.17 20.84 -29.18
C PHE A 490 12.11 20.61 -30.69
N THR A 491 13.17 21.01 -31.38
CA THR A 491 13.41 20.71 -32.78
C THR A 491 14.59 19.75 -32.91
N PHE A 492 14.33 18.50 -33.31
CA PHE A 492 15.39 17.53 -33.56
C PHE A 492 16.17 17.88 -34.83
N ILE A 493 17.41 18.35 -34.66
CA ILE A 493 18.32 18.73 -35.75
C ILE A 493 19.19 17.56 -36.23
N GLY A 494 19.01 16.37 -35.66
CA GLY A 494 19.74 15.16 -36.03
C GLY A 494 21.15 15.13 -35.43
N ARG A 495 22.18 15.03 -36.28
CA ARG A 495 23.59 14.99 -35.84
C ARG A 495 24.27 16.31 -36.18
N GLY A 496 25.06 16.85 -35.26
CA GLY A 496 25.77 18.11 -35.49
C GLY A 496 26.27 18.74 -34.21
N THR A 497 26.30 20.06 -34.19
CA THR A 497 26.54 20.90 -33.02
C THR A 497 25.39 21.89 -32.91
N PHE A 498 25.09 22.34 -31.69
CA PHE A 498 24.14 23.42 -31.49
C PHE A 498 24.56 24.70 -32.25
N SER A 499 23.57 25.46 -32.70
CA SER A 499 23.72 26.69 -33.46
C SER A 499 23.55 27.95 -32.61
N HIS A 500 23.48 27.80 -31.27
CA HIS A 500 23.10 28.84 -30.33
C HIS A 500 21.65 29.30 -30.54
N THR A 501 20.75 28.32 -30.67
CA THR A 501 19.31 28.53 -30.83
C THR A 501 18.59 27.68 -29.78
N ALA A 502 17.83 28.31 -28.90
CA ALA A 502 17.02 27.60 -27.90
C ALA A 502 16.04 26.65 -28.59
N GLY A 503 15.87 25.49 -27.99
CA GLY A 503 15.00 24.40 -28.40
C GLY A 503 15.62 23.45 -29.42
N GLU A 504 16.94 23.49 -29.61
CA GLU A 504 17.62 22.50 -30.44
C GLU A 504 17.82 21.18 -29.68
N LEU A 505 17.56 20.07 -30.37
CA LEU A 505 17.78 18.72 -29.86
C LEU A 505 18.65 17.93 -30.84
N LEU A 506 19.74 17.33 -30.36
CA LEU A 506 20.67 16.60 -31.22
C LEU A 506 21.05 15.24 -30.63
N SER A 507 21.52 14.34 -31.49
CA SER A 507 22.14 13.08 -31.08
C SER A 507 23.61 13.02 -31.47
N TYR A 508 24.44 12.57 -30.53
CA TYR A 508 25.89 12.40 -30.71
C TYR A 508 26.37 11.09 -30.11
N SER A 509 27.66 10.77 -30.32
CA SER A 509 28.26 9.54 -29.80
C SER A 509 29.65 9.78 -29.24
N ILE A 510 29.95 9.17 -28.09
CA ILE A 510 31.27 9.13 -27.47
C ILE A 510 31.67 7.68 -27.25
N LEU A 511 32.80 7.26 -27.81
CA LEU A 511 33.37 5.91 -27.65
C LEU A 511 32.38 4.75 -27.94
N GLY A 512 31.40 4.98 -28.82
CA GLY A 512 30.40 3.98 -29.21
C GLY A 512 29.08 4.05 -28.44
N ALA A 513 29.06 4.72 -27.27
CA ALA A 513 27.81 5.10 -26.60
C ALA A 513 27.18 6.29 -27.30
N ARG A 514 25.85 6.34 -27.33
CA ARG A 514 25.07 7.39 -27.96
C ARG A 514 24.25 8.15 -26.93
N PHE A 515 24.04 9.41 -27.24
CA PHE A 515 23.39 10.37 -26.36
C PHE A 515 22.41 11.21 -27.16
N LEU A 516 21.37 11.67 -26.47
CA LEU A 516 20.46 12.73 -26.88
C LEU A 516 20.70 13.94 -25.97
N ALA A 517 20.78 15.13 -26.51
CA ALA A 517 21.00 16.36 -25.74
C ALA A 517 20.16 17.51 -26.28
N GLY A 518 19.62 18.32 -25.37
CA GLY A 518 18.85 19.52 -25.69
C GLY A 518 19.53 20.79 -25.19
N ASP A 519 19.39 21.88 -25.95
CA ASP A 519 19.81 23.25 -25.65
C ASP A 519 18.53 24.08 -25.51
N SER A 520 18.08 24.34 -24.29
CA SER A 520 16.84 25.05 -23.94
C SER A 520 17.04 26.55 -23.69
N ASP A 521 18.28 27.02 -23.54
CA ASP A 521 18.59 28.44 -23.32
C ASP A 521 19.27 29.11 -24.55
N GLY A 522 19.71 28.32 -25.52
CA GLY A 522 20.32 28.77 -26.76
C GLY A 522 21.77 29.23 -26.61
N ASP A 523 22.47 28.88 -25.53
CA ASP A 523 23.87 29.22 -25.34
C ASP A 523 24.84 28.33 -26.14
N GLY A 524 24.32 27.27 -26.77
CA GLY A 524 25.06 26.30 -27.58
C GLY A 524 25.70 25.16 -26.77
N LEU A 525 25.37 25.03 -25.49
CA LEU A 525 25.68 23.91 -24.62
C LEU A 525 24.42 23.06 -24.39
N ALA A 526 24.62 21.86 -23.85
CA ALA A 526 23.50 20.98 -23.51
C ALA A 526 23.04 21.30 -22.08
N ASP A 527 21.73 21.51 -21.91
CA ASP A 527 21.08 21.69 -20.60
C ASP A 527 20.69 20.35 -19.98
N PHE A 528 20.42 19.34 -20.81
CA PHE A 528 20.24 17.96 -20.36
C PHE A 528 20.86 16.96 -21.36
N VAL A 529 21.18 15.76 -20.86
CA VAL A 529 21.76 14.68 -21.65
C VAL A 529 21.15 13.35 -21.21
N ILE A 530 20.66 12.58 -22.18
CA ILE A 530 20.14 11.23 -21.98
C ILE A 530 21.02 10.24 -22.72
N GLY A 531 21.53 9.24 -22.01
CA GLY A 531 22.19 8.07 -22.60
C GLY A 531 21.16 7.15 -23.27
N ILE A 532 21.42 6.74 -24.51
CA ILE A 532 20.50 5.90 -25.31
C ILE A 532 21.19 4.61 -25.80
N GLY A 533 22.13 4.12 -24.99
CA GLY A 533 22.93 2.93 -25.27
C GLY A 533 23.66 3.01 -26.62
N GLY A 534 23.47 2.02 -27.48
CA GLY A 534 24.07 1.93 -28.81
C GLY A 534 23.17 2.41 -29.96
N SER A 535 21.96 2.86 -29.67
CA SER A 535 20.88 3.01 -30.67
C SER A 535 20.89 4.36 -31.38
N SER A 536 20.43 4.40 -32.64
CA SER A 536 20.17 5.68 -33.33
C SER A 536 18.78 6.17 -32.97
N ILE A 537 18.61 7.47 -32.84
CA ILE A 537 17.29 8.08 -32.76
C ILE A 537 16.85 8.58 -34.14
N LEU A 538 15.55 8.43 -34.40
CA LEU A 538 14.80 9.08 -35.46
C LEU A 538 13.88 10.14 -34.85
N GLN A 539 13.50 11.16 -35.63
CA GLN A 539 12.51 12.14 -35.17
C GLN A 539 11.18 11.49 -34.76
N SER A 540 10.82 10.37 -35.40
CA SER A 540 9.62 9.60 -35.05
C SER A 540 9.69 8.93 -33.69
N ASP A 541 10.87 8.82 -33.07
CA ASP A 541 11.08 8.19 -31.78
C ASP A 541 10.85 9.15 -30.60
N LEU A 542 10.50 10.40 -30.90
CA LEU A 542 10.42 11.48 -29.92
C LEU A 542 8.98 12.01 -29.82
N PHE A 543 8.50 12.20 -28.59
CA PHE A 543 7.39 13.10 -28.29
C PHE A 543 7.98 14.43 -27.81
N LEU A 544 7.69 15.50 -28.54
CA LEU A 544 8.28 16.83 -28.42
C LEU A 544 7.20 17.90 -28.26
#